data_AF-A0A9W4UU99-F1
#
_entry.id   AF-A0A9W4UU99-F1
#
_cell.length_a   1.000
_cell.length_b   1.000
_cell.length_c   1.000
_cell.angle_alpha   90.00
_cell.angle_beta   90.00
_cell.angle_gamma   90.00
#
_symmetry.space_group_name_H-M   'P 1'
#
loop_
_entity.id
_entity.type
_entity.pdbx_description
1 polymer ?
#
loop_
_entity_poly.entity_id
_entity_poly.type
_entity_poly.pdbx_seq_one_letter_code
_entity_poly.pdbx_strand_id
1 'polypeptide(L)'
;MSSVSIPHSSHQSSHTDSSYPRNAYDDLLKMLVRPDRRQTQARHHRQRQPLIRRRHADNPQQQPQHLSVNKYLASFFIFVVVSLYTFMHVGMSSNAAGNQDAQSFHYQFETLAGYFKQSDADTDDASFDFIKEKFGLISRSYSTETGTAGSLTQWERFEKHIRQLDEQSAADESVKVLFLGRHGQGWHNVAETKYGTPAWDCYWSLLDGADGITWSNANLTELGQGQAKDVNALWKELLGEGIPSPETFYVSPLTRTIETADLSFKGVPFAEVKEYKPFIKELVREALGVHTCDRRSKASEIVAEFPHVTLEPSFSEEDVLWKADYREPRLARRYRLKLLLDDIFDSDKGVFLSLTSHSGAIRSILEGVGHRDFGLQTGGVIPVVVKAKRIKAEREKPPEEPSEGPPACKEPPSGDLQS
;
A
#
# COMPACT_ATOMS: atom_id res chain seq x y z
N MET A 1 56.27 -12.04 11.04
CA MET A 1 55.06 -12.45 10.30
C MET A 1 53.91 -12.37 11.28
N SER A 2 53.26 -11.20 11.35
CA SER A 2 52.21 -10.90 12.32
C SER A 2 50.88 -10.94 11.59
N SER A 3 50.00 -11.83 12.01
CA SER A 3 48.62 -11.95 11.53
C SER A 3 47.78 -10.80 12.09
N VAL A 4 47.22 -9.97 11.23
CA VAL A 4 46.22 -8.97 11.59
C VAL A 4 44.87 -9.45 11.07
N SER A 5 44.01 -9.81 12.01
CA SER A 5 42.62 -10.22 11.81
C SER A 5 41.76 -8.97 11.59
N ILE A 6 41.01 -8.91 10.49
CA ILE A 6 40.01 -7.87 10.22
C ILE A 6 38.66 -8.35 10.77
N PRO A 7 37.92 -7.56 11.56
CA PRO A 7 36.63 -8.00 12.10
C PRO A 7 35.53 -7.92 11.03
N HIS A 8 34.76 -9.00 10.88
CA HIS A 8 33.48 -9.02 10.19
C HIS A 8 32.42 -8.27 11.03
N SER A 9 31.88 -7.19 10.47
CA SER A 9 30.68 -6.51 10.96
C SER A 9 29.45 -7.27 10.47
N SER A 10 28.73 -7.90 11.39
CA SER A 10 27.40 -8.44 11.17
C SER A 10 26.39 -7.30 11.08
N HIS A 11 25.95 -6.96 9.87
CA HIS A 11 24.77 -6.09 9.70
C HIS A 11 23.51 -6.86 10.11
N GLN A 12 23.08 -6.67 11.35
CA GLN A 12 21.68 -6.84 11.73
C GLN A 12 20.91 -5.60 11.25
N SER A 13 19.99 -5.80 10.31
CA SER A 13 18.99 -4.80 9.95
C SER A 13 18.09 -4.55 11.17
N SER A 14 18.40 -3.50 11.93
CA SER A 14 17.47 -2.97 12.92
C SER A 14 16.36 -2.26 12.13
N HIS A 15 15.22 -2.93 12.00
CA HIS A 15 13.99 -2.25 11.61
C HIS A 15 13.70 -1.21 12.69
N THR A 16 13.92 0.05 12.35
CA THR A 16 13.51 1.18 13.16
C THR A 16 12.00 1.30 13.04
N ASP A 17 11.35 1.51 14.18
CA ASP A 17 9.92 1.77 14.32
C ASP A 17 9.57 2.94 13.40
N SER A 18 8.91 2.66 12.27
CA SER A 18 8.47 3.69 11.32
C SER A 18 7.48 4.59 12.04
N SER A 19 7.88 5.82 12.32
CA SER A 19 7.05 6.85 12.93
C SER A 19 6.04 7.45 11.94
N TYR A 20 5.80 6.83 10.77
CA TYR A 20 4.77 7.30 9.85
C TYR A 20 3.39 6.94 10.42
N PRO A 21 2.54 7.93 10.77
CA PRO A 21 1.52 7.70 11.77
C PRO A 21 0.29 7.00 11.19
N ARG A 22 -0.45 6.32 12.07
CA ARG A 22 -1.87 5.89 11.92
C ARG A 22 -2.76 6.91 11.20
N ASN A 23 -2.36 8.18 11.21
CA ASN A 23 -2.95 9.31 10.50
C ASN A 23 -3.15 9.08 9.00
N ALA A 24 -2.29 8.36 8.26
CA ALA A 24 -2.52 8.15 6.82
C ALA A 24 -3.77 7.31 6.56
N TYR A 25 -3.97 6.26 7.36
CA TYR A 25 -5.12 5.37 7.29
C TYR A 25 -6.39 6.07 7.79
N ASP A 26 -6.29 6.79 8.91
CA ASP A 26 -7.39 7.57 9.46
C ASP A 26 -7.78 8.76 8.57
N ASP A 27 -6.83 9.40 7.90
CA ASP A 27 -7.08 10.50 6.98
C ASP A 27 -7.64 10.01 5.64
N LEU A 28 -7.20 8.85 5.16
CA LEU A 28 -7.86 8.17 4.04
C LEU A 28 -9.29 7.79 4.41
N LEU A 29 -9.50 7.18 5.58
CA LEU A 29 -10.85 6.87 6.06
C LEU A 29 -11.69 8.14 6.16
N LYS A 30 -11.19 9.24 6.72
CA LYS A 30 -11.92 10.52 6.79
C LYS A 30 -12.22 11.10 5.41
N MET A 31 -11.30 10.99 4.45
CA MET A 31 -11.50 11.47 3.08
C MET A 31 -12.50 10.60 2.30
N LEU A 32 -12.49 9.29 2.54
CA LEU A 32 -13.36 8.32 1.86
C LEU A 32 -14.74 8.21 2.55
N VAL A 33 -14.89 8.64 3.81
CA VAL A 33 -16.16 8.58 4.60
C VAL A 33 -16.93 9.89 4.46
N ARG A 34 -18.07 9.84 3.75
CA ARG A 34 -19.10 10.90 3.81
C ARG A 34 -19.64 11.04 5.25
N PRO A 35 -19.81 12.26 5.79
CA PRO A 35 -20.87 12.51 6.75
C PRO A 35 -22.21 12.50 5.99
N ASP A 36 -23.06 11.51 6.24
CA ASP A 36 -24.40 11.42 5.66
C ASP A 36 -25.23 12.66 6.01
N ARG A 37 -25.42 13.58 5.05
CA ARG A 37 -26.33 14.73 5.19
C ARG A 37 -27.81 14.37 4.95
N ARG A 38 -28.19 13.08 4.94
CA ARG A 38 -29.59 12.64 4.77
C ARG A 38 -30.19 11.90 5.98
N GLN A 39 -29.79 12.26 7.21
CA GLN A 39 -30.52 11.86 8.43
C GLN A 39 -30.93 13.03 9.34
N THR A 40 -31.39 14.15 8.77
CA THR A 40 -32.09 15.19 9.54
C THR A 40 -33.45 15.52 8.94
N GLN A 41 -34.30 14.51 8.74
CA GLN A 41 -35.75 14.72 8.56
C GLN A 41 -36.53 13.41 8.78
N ALA A 42 -36.48 12.87 10.01
CA ALA A 42 -37.44 11.85 10.45
C ALA A 42 -37.59 11.89 11.98
N ARG A 43 -38.12 13.00 12.50
CA ARG A 43 -38.73 13.04 13.84
C ARG A 43 -40.06 13.76 13.75
N HIS A 44 -41.14 13.00 13.58
CA HIS A 44 -42.43 13.23 14.22
C HIS A 44 -43.35 12.04 13.99
N HIS A 45 -43.33 11.07 14.89
CA HIS A 45 -44.55 10.37 15.32
C HIS A 45 -44.34 9.78 16.71
N ARG A 46 -44.69 10.57 17.74
CA ARG A 46 -44.88 10.10 19.11
C ARG A 46 -46.28 9.48 19.17
N GLN A 47 -46.39 8.16 19.25
CA GLN A 47 -47.60 7.51 19.71
C GLN A 47 -47.63 7.46 21.25
N ARG A 48 -48.76 7.87 21.79
CA ARG A 48 -49.10 7.89 23.22
C ARG A 48 -49.46 6.46 23.67
N GLN A 49 -48.98 6.05 24.84
CA GLN A 49 -49.59 4.97 25.63
C GLN A 49 -50.01 5.52 27.01
N PRO A 50 -51.18 5.13 27.55
CA PRO A 50 -51.69 5.68 28.80
C PRO A 50 -51.22 4.89 30.03
N LEU A 51 -51.04 5.64 31.12
CA LEU A 51 -50.76 5.14 32.47
C LEU A 51 -51.88 4.24 33.01
N ILE A 52 -51.49 3.11 33.61
CA ILE A 52 -52.31 2.41 34.61
C ILE A 52 -51.55 2.38 35.93
N ARG A 53 -52.20 2.90 36.96
CA ARG A 53 -51.75 3.05 38.34
C ARG A 53 -52.42 1.95 39.17
N ARG A 54 -51.67 1.11 39.90
CA ARG A 54 -52.20 0.36 41.06
C ARG A 54 -51.17 0.29 42.20
N ARG A 55 -51.72 0.33 43.41
CA ARG A 55 -51.13 0.65 44.71
C ARG A 55 -50.60 -0.58 45.46
N HIS A 56 -49.63 -0.30 46.34
CA HIS A 56 -49.33 -0.82 47.69
C HIS A 56 -49.42 -2.33 48.00
N ALA A 57 -48.35 -2.85 48.60
CA ALA A 57 -48.39 -3.43 49.94
C ALA A 57 -46.99 -3.43 50.58
N ASP A 58 -46.90 -2.93 51.81
CA ASP A 58 -45.74 -2.94 52.70
C ASP A 58 -45.56 -4.32 53.36
N ASN A 59 -44.33 -4.69 53.72
CA ASN A 59 -44.08 -5.40 54.98
C ASN A 59 -42.61 -5.21 55.44
N PRO A 60 -42.34 -4.80 56.70
CA PRO A 60 -41.00 -4.60 57.24
C PRO A 60 -40.56 -5.77 58.13
N GLN A 61 -39.24 -5.83 58.42
CA GLN A 61 -38.51 -6.51 59.53
C GLN A 61 -37.18 -7.06 58.93
N GLN A 62 -36.00 -7.03 59.54
CA GLN A 62 -35.50 -6.68 60.88
C GLN A 62 -33.96 -6.59 60.74
N GLN A 63 -33.31 -5.69 61.47
CA GLN A 63 -31.86 -5.78 61.75
C GLN A 63 -31.65 -6.51 63.09
N PRO A 64 -30.50 -7.18 63.25
CA PRO A 64 -29.72 -6.93 64.45
C PRO A 64 -28.23 -6.66 64.17
N GLN A 65 -27.69 -5.75 64.98
CA GLN A 65 -26.28 -5.38 65.06
C GLN A 65 -25.49 -6.45 65.85
N HIS A 66 -24.22 -6.71 65.51
CA HIS A 66 -23.23 -7.08 66.54
C HIS A 66 -21.77 -6.81 66.10
N LEU A 67 -21.13 -6.01 66.95
CA LEU A 67 -19.72 -5.87 67.37
C LEU A 67 -18.51 -5.76 66.41
N SER A 68 -17.86 -4.61 66.61
CA SER A 68 -16.50 -4.17 66.36
C SER A 68 -15.36 -5.19 66.55
N VAL A 69 -14.73 -5.59 65.45
CA VAL A 69 -13.27 -5.85 65.34
C VAL A 69 -12.84 -5.47 63.92
N ASN A 70 -12.84 -4.19 63.53
CA ASN A 70 -12.49 -3.85 62.14
C ASN A 70 -11.90 -2.45 61.88
N LYS A 71 -11.51 -1.70 62.91
CA LYS A 71 -10.93 -0.35 62.69
C LYS A 71 -9.45 -0.38 62.32
N TYR A 72 -8.69 -1.38 62.79
CA TYR A 72 -7.25 -1.47 62.52
C TYR A 72 -6.91 -2.27 61.25
N LEU A 73 -7.72 -3.27 60.87
CA LEU A 73 -7.57 -3.99 59.60
C LEU A 73 -7.96 -3.13 58.38
N ALA A 74 -9.03 -2.35 58.48
CA ALA A 74 -9.43 -1.43 57.41
C ALA A 74 -8.40 -0.31 57.20
N SER A 75 -7.82 0.22 58.28
CA SER A 75 -6.79 1.27 58.18
C SER A 75 -5.47 0.75 57.60
N PHE A 76 -5.08 -0.49 57.92
CA PHE A 76 -3.91 -1.13 57.31
C PHE A 76 -4.13 -1.42 55.82
N PHE A 77 -5.34 -1.88 55.44
CA PHE A 77 -5.68 -2.14 54.04
C PHE A 77 -5.71 -0.85 53.21
N ILE A 78 -6.26 0.24 53.77
CA ILE A 78 -6.25 1.56 53.11
C ILE A 78 -4.81 2.07 52.96
N PHE A 79 -3.96 1.92 53.96
CA PHE A 79 -2.57 2.36 53.88
C PHE A 79 -1.76 1.57 52.84
N VAL A 80 -1.98 0.25 52.72
CA VAL A 80 -1.34 -0.59 51.70
C VAL A 80 -1.85 -0.26 50.30
N VAL A 81 -3.15 -0.04 50.12
CA VAL A 81 -3.73 0.34 48.83
C VAL A 81 -3.28 1.75 48.41
N VAL A 82 -3.24 2.72 49.33
CA VAL A 82 -2.73 4.07 49.03
C VAL A 82 -1.23 4.03 48.76
N SER A 83 -0.46 3.24 49.50
CA SER A 83 0.99 3.11 49.28
C SER A 83 1.30 2.45 47.94
N LEU A 84 0.58 1.38 47.56
CA LEU A 84 0.68 0.74 46.24
C LEU A 84 0.20 1.67 45.12
N TYR A 85 -0.85 2.45 45.35
CA TYR A 85 -1.32 3.46 44.40
C TYR A 85 -0.28 4.56 44.19
N THR A 86 0.34 5.07 45.25
CA THR A 86 1.46 6.02 45.14
C THR A 86 2.70 5.38 44.54
N PHE A 87 3.01 4.10 44.78
CA PHE A 87 4.16 3.44 44.15
C PHE A 87 3.93 3.18 42.65
N MET A 88 2.68 2.86 42.25
CA MET A 88 2.29 2.76 40.83
C MET A 88 2.18 4.13 40.14
N HIS A 89 1.85 5.22 40.86
CA HIS A 89 1.71 6.56 40.27
C HIS A 89 2.99 7.40 40.33
N VAL A 90 3.91 7.14 41.27
CA VAL A 90 5.22 7.79 41.36
C VAL A 90 6.26 7.08 40.47
N GLY A 91 5.97 5.86 39.99
CA GLY A 91 6.74 5.17 38.95
C GLY A 91 6.39 5.54 37.49
N MET A 92 5.45 6.47 37.26
CA MET A 92 5.05 6.94 35.92
C MET A 92 5.18 8.46 35.79
N SER A 93 6.26 9.04 36.31
CA SER A 93 6.59 10.46 36.12
C SER A 93 8.08 10.67 35.90
N SER A 94 8.63 9.97 34.91
CA SER A 94 9.93 10.26 34.33
C SER A 94 10.02 9.63 32.93
N ASN A 95 9.24 10.21 32.01
CA ASN A 95 9.59 10.42 30.60
C ASN A 95 8.45 11.21 29.92
N ALA A 96 8.11 12.37 30.48
CA ALA A 96 7.43 13.44 29.76
C ALA A 96 8.49 14.42 29.29
N ALA A 97 9.37 13.96 28.40
CA ALA A 97 10.36 14.79 27.71
C ALA A 97 10.42 14.32 26.26
N GLY A 98 9.74 15.06 25.38
CA GLY A 98 9.87 14.89 23.94
C GLY A 98 8.60 14.64 23.15
N ASN A 99 7.46 15.27 23.46
CA ASN A 99 6.53 15.61 22.38
C ASN A 99 7.03 16.92 21.73
N GLN A 100 8.16 16.82 21.01
CA GLN A 100 8.32 17.75 19.90
C GLN A 100 7.28 17.28 18.89
N ASP A 101 6.30 18.12 18.58
CA ASP A 101 5.40 17.90 17.44
C ASP A 101 6.25 17.35 16.31
N ALA A 102 6.04 16.08 15.93
CA ALA A 102 6.73 15.50 14.80
C ALA A 102 6.34 16.37 13.61
N GLN A 103 7.24 17.26 13.20
CA GLN A 103 6.97 18.26 12.20
C GLN A 103 6.47 17.55 10.95
N SER A 104 5.25 17.85 10.52
CA SER A 104 4.65 17.19 9.36
C SER A 104 5.54 17.39 8.13
N PHE A 105 5.66 16.34 7.32
CA PHE A 105 6.46 16.37 6.12
C PHE A 105 5.79 15.56 5.00
N HIS A 106 6.25 15.80 3.79
CA HIS A 106 5.96 14.97 2.62
C HIS A 106 7.14 15.05 1.65
N TYR A 107 7.14 14.22 0.62
CA TYR A 107 8.12 14.30 -0.46
C TYR A 107 7.53 14.95 -1.71
N GLN A 108 8.27 15.89 -2.28
CA GLN A 108 8.08 16.30 -3.66
C GLN A 108 8.84 15.33 -4.56
N PHE A 109 8.15 14.79 -5.56
CA PHE A 109 8.70 13.79 -6.46
C PHE A 109 8.91 14.39 -7.85
N GLU A 110 9.97 13.96 -8.50
CA GLU A 110 10.32 14.29 -9.86
C GLU A 110 10.86 13.04 -10.56
N THR A 111 10.40 12.78 -11.77
CA THR A 111 10.94 11.73 -12.62
C THR A 111 12.17 12.26 -13.33
N LEU A 112 13.30 11.57 -13.16
CA LEU A 112 14.50 11.84 -13.95
C LEU A 112 14.37 11.09 -15.29
N ALA A 113 14.04 11.82 -16.35
CA ALA A 113 13.82 11.24 -17.68
C ALA A 113 15.13 10.88 -18.42
N GLY A 114 15.01 10.12 -19.50
CA GLY A 114 16.13 9.79 -20.39
C GLY A 114 16.96 8.57 -19.97
N TYR A 115 16.55 7.84 -18.93
CA TYR A 115 17.11 6.53 -18.61
C TYR A 115 16.34 5.39 -19.27
N PHE A 116 15.00 5.49 -19.30
CA PHE A 116 14.12 4.48 -19.86
C PHE A 116 13.29 5.05 -21.02
N LYS A 117 13.14 4.27 -22.10
CA LYS A 117 12.38 4.64 -23.30
C LYS A 117 10.96 5.13 -22.97
N GLN A 118 10.34 4.54 -21.96
CA GLN A 118 8.98 4.86 -21.52
C GLN A 118 8.81 6.32 -21.03
N SER A 119 9.91 6.97 -20.62
CA SER A 119 9.90 8.40 -20.24
C SER A 119 9.96 9.35 -21.45
N ASP A 120 10.30 8.83 -22.64
CA ASP A 120 10.33 9.59 -23.88
C ASP A 120 8.90 9.82 -24.41
N ALA A 121 8.64 11.04 -24.89
CA ALA A 121 7.35 11.40 -25.47
C ALA A 121 7.05 10.67 -26.78
N ASP A 122 8.10 10.25 -27.50
CA ASP A 122 7.98 9.55 -28.79
C ASP A 122 7.76 8.04 -28.65
N THR A 123 7.85 7.49 -27.43
CA THR A 123 7.56 6.07 -27.17
C THR A 123 6.05 5.84 -27.08
N ASP A 124 5.52 5.10 -28.06
CA ASP A 124 4.14 4.62 -28.09
C ASP A 124 3.92 3.50 -27.08
N ASP A 125 3.11 3.76 -26.07
CA ASP A 125 2.81 2.83 -24.99
C ASP A 125 1.92 1.66 -25.42
N ALA A 126 1.11 1.83 -26.48
CA ALA A 126 0.21 0.79 -26.98
C ALA A 126 0.96 -0.35 -27.66
N SER A 127 2.15 -0.08 -28.23
CA SER A 127 2.96 -1.04 -28.97
C SER A 127 4.29 -1.38 -28.30
N PHE A 128 4.59 -0.79 -27.14
CA PHE A 128 5.87 -0.99 -26.44
C PHE A 128 6.01 -2.41 -25.88
N ASP A 129 7.01 -3.14 -26.37
CA ASP A 129 7.36 -4.49 -25.91
C ASP A 129 8.51 -4.42 -24.89
N PHE A 130 8.15 -4.27 -23.61
CA PHE A 130 9.12 -4.14 -22.53
C PHE A 130 10.06 -5.36 -22.38
N ILE A 131 9.67 -6.54 -22.87
CA ILE A 131 10.52 -7.74 -22.82
C ILE A 131 11.61 -7.62 -23.89
N LYS A 132 11.21 -7.39 -25.15
CA LYS A 132 12.19 -7.18 -26.24
C LYS A 132 13.10 -5.99 -25.98
N GLU A 133 12.56 -4.97 -25.33
CA GLU A 133 13.29 -3.75 -24.99
C GLU A 133 14.08 -3.86 -23.69
N LYS A 134 14.10 -5.02 -23.02
CA LYS A 134 14.86 -5.28 -21.78
C LYS A 134 14.57 -4.22 -20.71
N PHE A 135 13.28 -4.07 -20.39
CA PHE A 135 12.71 -3.00 -19.58
C PHE A 135 12.87 -1.56 -20.11
N GLY A 136 13.44 -1.38 -21.30
CA GLY A 136 13.56 -0.10 -21.98
C GLY A 136 14.76 0.74 -21.59
N LEU A 137 15.80 0.16 -20.95
CA LEU A 137 17.00 0.92 -20.58
C LEU A 137 17.69 1.48 -21.84
N ILE A 138 17.89 2.79 -21.86
CA ILE A 138 18.55 3.49 -22.98
C ILE A 138 20.06 3.28 -22.87
N SER A 139 20.68 2.84 -23.98
CA SER A 139 22.14 2.78 -24.09
C SER A 139 22.72 4.20 -24.15
N ARG A 140 23.53 4.56 -23.16
CA ARG A 140 24.12 5.90 -23.01
C ARG A 140 25.34 5.87 -22.09
N SER A 141 26.17 6.90 -22.19
CA SER A 141 27.20 7.19 -21.20
C SER A 141 26.65 8.02 -20.04
N TYR A 142 27.29 7.88 -18.88
CA TYR A 142 27.02 8.66 -17.68
C TYR A 142 28.21 9.54 -17.32
N SER A 143 27.96 10.75 -16.80
CA SER A 143 29.01 11.69 -16.37
C SER A 143 29.88 11.15 -15.24
N THR A 144 29.40 10.13 -14.54
CA THR A 144 30.05 9.41 -13.45
C THR A 144 31.10 8.39 -13.91
N GLU A 145 31.29 8.22 -15.21
CA GLU A 145 32.29 7.34 -15.80
C GLU A 145 33.71 7.96 -15.74
N THR A 146 34.41 7.81 -14.61
CA THR A 146 35.85 8.11 -14.50
C THR A 146 36.69 6.83 -14.55
N GLY A 147 37.42 6.60 -15.64
CA GLY A 147 38.30 5.42 -15.81
C GLY A 147 37.54 4.08 -15.94
N THR A 148 38.22 3.07 -16.51
CA THR A 148 37.76 1.67 -16.77
C THR A 148 36.27 1.47 -17.12
N ALA A 149 35.63 2.41 -17.82
CA ALA A 149 34.27 2.27 -18.34
C ALA A 149 34.14 1.23 -19.48
N GLY A 150 35.28 0.72 -19.96
CA GLY A 150 35.34 -0.18 -21.11
C GLY A 150 34.89 -1.64 -20.85
N SER A 151 34.64 -2.05 -19.60
CA SER A 151 34.30 -3.44 -19.27
C SER A 151 32.91 -3.65 -18.67
N LEU A 152 32.17 -2.59 -18.31
CA LEU A 152 30.86 -2.71 -17.68
C LEU A 152 29.72 -2.74 -18.72
N THR A 153 28.67 -3.51 -18.44
CA THR A 153 27.44 -3.52 -19.24
C THR A 153 26.67 -2.21 -19.07
N GLN A 154 25.65 -1.99 -19.90
CA GLN A 154 24.79 -0.80 -19.75
C GLN A 154 24.06 -0.77 -18.40
N TRP A 155 23.63 -1.92 -17.89
CA TRP A 155 22.96 -2.04 -16.60
C TRP A 155 23.90 -1.77 -15.41
N GLU A 156 25.12 -2.31 -15.42
CA GLU A 156 26.11 -2.05 -14.38
C GLU A 156 26.50 -0.56 -14.34
N ARG A 157 26.65 0.06 -15.51
CA ARG A 157 26.88 1.51 -15.62
C ARG A 157 25.70 2.30 -15.06
N PHE A 158 24.47 1.88 -15.37
CA PHE A 158 23.25 2.50 -14.86
C PHE A 158 23.15 2.39 -13.33
N GLU A 159 23.37 1.20 -12.77
CA GLU A 159 23.34 1.00 -11.32
C GLU A 159 24.35 1.91 -10.61
N LYS A 160 25.61 1.86 -11.04
CA LYS A 160 26.68 2.70 -10.47
C LYS A 160 26.31 4.19 -10.53
N HIS A 161 25.76 4.63 -11.65
CA HIS A 161 25.34 6.01 -11.83
C HIS A 161 24.21 6.41 -10.86
N ILE A 162 23.15 5.60 -10.74
CA ILE A 162 22.03 5.92 -9.85
C ILE A 162 22.46 5.92 -8.38
N ARG A 163 23.24 4.93 -7.94
CA ARG A 163 23.76 4.90 -6.57
C ARG A 163 24.61 6.12 -6.27
N GLN A 164 25.45 6.54 -7.21
CA GLN A 164 26.24 7.77 -7.05
C GLN A 164 25.36 9.03 -7.00
N LEU A 165 24.27 9.10 -7.79
CA LEU A 165 23.33 10.22 -7.71
C LEU A 165 22.62 10.29 -6.34
N ASP A 166 22.22 9.14 -5.79
CA ASP A 166 21.63 9.07 -4.45
C ASP A 166 22.65 9.47 -3.37
N GLU A 167 23.86 8.92 -3.41
CA GLU A 167 24.95 9.26 -2.46
C GLU A 167 25.34 10.75 -2.48
N GLN A 168 25.24 11.40 -3.64
CA GLN A 168 25.54 12.82 -3.81
C GLN A 168 24.34 13.75 -3.54
N SER A 169 23.17 13.19 -3.24
CA SER A 169 21.97 13.98 -2.94
C SER A 169 22.11 14.73 -1.61
N ALA A 170 21.41 15.86 -1.48
CA ALA A 170 21.35 16.59 -0.23
C ALA A 170 20.71 15.74 0.87
N ALA A 171 20.89 16.11 2.15
CA ALA A 171 20.36 15.33 3.28
C ALA A 171 18.83 15.17 3.29
N ASP A 172 18.11 16.06 2.61
CA ASP A 172 16.66 16.04 2.40
C ASP A 172 16.24 15.51 1.02
N GLU A 173 17.18 15.00 0.23
CA GLU A 173 16.94 14.48 -1.12
C GLU A 173 17.39 13.01 -1.24
N SER A 174 16.73 12.25 -2.10
CA SER A 174 17.15 10.89 -2.46
C SER A 174 16.71 10.53 -3.87
N VAL A 175 17.37 9.55 -4.46
CA VAL A 175 17.06 9.02 -5.79
C VAL A 175 16.83 7.51 -5.68
N LYS A 176 15.69 7.06 -6.17
CA LYS A 176 15.34 5.63 -6.23
C LYS A 176 14.89 5.23 -7.63
N VAL A 177 15.03 3.97 -7.97
CA VAL A 177 14.43 3.35 -9.14
C VAL A 177 13.28 2.46 -8.69
N LEU A 178 12.10 2.70 -9.26
CA LEU A 178 10.90 1.92 -9.00
C LEU A 178 10.59 1.05 -10.22
N PHE A 179 10.68 -0.27 -10.06
CA PHE A 179 10.15 -1.24 -11.02
C PHE A 179 8.67 -1.46 -10.75
N LEU A 180 7.80 -0.75 -11.47
CA LEU A 180 6.35 -0.82 -11.29
C LEU A 180 5.77 -1.92 -12.19
N GLY A 181 5.27 -3.01 -11.60
CA GLY A 181 4.71 -4.15 -12.33
C GLY A 181 3.19 -4.19 -12.25
N ARG A 182 2.49 -4.21 -13.40
CA ARG A 182 1.05 -4.48 -13.46
C ARG A 182 0.83 -5.98 -13.31
N HIS A 183 -0.15 -6.39 -12.51
CA HIS A 183 -0.54 -7.80 -12.41
C HIS A 183 -0.80 -8.45 -13.78
N GLY A 184 -0.53 -9.75 -13.89
CA GLY A 184 -0.93 -10.57 -15.05
C GLY A 184 -2.45 -10.61 -15.22
N GLN A 185 -2.95 -11.10 -16.35
CA GLN A 185 -4.39 -11.19 -16.60
C GLN A 185 -5.10 -11.95 -15.46
N GLY A 186 -6.05 -11.29 -14.81
CA GLY A 186 -6.94 -11.90 -13.83
C GLY A 186 -8.31 -12.23 -14.42
N TRP A 187 -9.09 -13.05 -13.72
CA TRP A 187 -10.46 -13.36 -14.13
C TRP A 187 -11.36 -12.13 -14.25
N HIS A 188 -11.07 -11.05 -13.51
CA HIS A 188 -11.76 -9.76 -13.67
C HIS A 188 -11.50 -9.11 -15.04
N ASN A 189 -10.30 -9.24 -15.60
CA ASN A 189 -9.98 -8.72 -16.93
C ASN A 189 -10.73 -9.49 -18.02
N VAL A 190 -10.84 -10.81 -17.85
CA VAL A 190 -11.65 -11.66 -18.75
C VAL A 190 -13.11 -11.24 -18.69
N ALA A 191 -13.64 -11.00 -17.49
CA ALA A 191 -15.01 -10.55 -17.30
C ALA A 191 -15.25 -9.16 -17.91
N GLU A 192 -14.39 -8.18 -17.66
CA GLU A 192 -14.48 -6.85 -18.29
C GLU A 192 -14.46 -6.95 -19.82
N THR A 193 -13.56 -7.75 -20.38
CA THR A 193 -13.49 -7.98 -21.84
C THR A 193 -14.77 -8.62 -22.38
N LYS A 194 -15.32 -9.59 -21.65
CA LYS A 194 -16.55 -10.30 -22.02
C LYS A 194 -17.78 -9.39 -22.02
N TYR A 195 -17.92 -8.54 -21.00
CA TYR A 195 -19.12 -7.72 -20.82
C TYR A 195 -19.00 -6.32 -21.42
N GLY A 196 -17.79 -5.86 -21.73
CA GLY A 196 -17.50 -4.50 -22.20
C GLY A 196 -17.47 -3.48 -21.06
N THR A 197 -16.51 -2.54 -21.11
CA THR A 197 -16.28 -1.54 -20.05
C THR A 197 -17.54 -0.78 -19.62
N PRO A 198 -18.44 -0.30 -20.53
CA PRO A 198 -19.63 0.41 -20.09
C PRO A 198 -20.58 -0.43 -19.21
N ALA A 199 -20.81 -1.69 -19.56
CA ALA A 199 -21.67 -2.58 -18.79
C ALA A 199 -20.95 -3.14 -17.56
N TRP A 200 -19.63 -3.31 -17.65
CA TRP A 200 -18.78 -3.67 -16.53
C TRP A 200 -18.89 -2.64 -15.41
N ASP A 201 -18.64 -1.37 -15.72
CA ASP A 201 -18.59 -0.29 -14.74
C ASP A 201 -19.96 -0.01 -14.07
N CYS A 202 -21.07 -0.15 -14.81
CA CYS A 202 -22.38 0.16 -14.25
C CYS A 202 -23.10 -1.05 -13.60
N TYR A 203 -22.73 -2.30 -13.94
CA TYR A 203 -23.49 -3.47 -13.49
C TYR A 203 -22.59 -4.62 -13.00
N TRP A 204 -21.73 -5.16 -13.88
CA TRP A 204 -21.08 -6.44 -13.59
C TRP A 204 -20.02 -6.33 -12.50
N SER A 205 -19.24 -5.25 -12.46
CA SER A 205 -18.18 -5.08 -11.46
C SER A 205 -18.72 -4.98 -10.03
N LEU A 206 -20.01 -4.67 -9.84
CA LEU A 206 -20.70 -4.59 -8.54
C LEU A 206 -21.07 -5.97 -7.97
N LEU A 207 -21.05 -7.03 -8.78
CA LEU A 207 -21.31 -8.41 -8.36
C LEU A 207 -20.00 -9.11 -8.01
N ASP A 208 -20.02 -10.26 -7.33
CA ASP A 208 -18.79 -11.02 -7.05
C ASP A 208 -18.34 -11.91 -8.22
N GLY A 209 -19.27 -12.22 -9.13
CA GLY A 209 -19.06 -13.11 -10.27
C GLY A 209 -20.34 -13.35 -11.06
N ALA A 210 -20.21 -13.87 -12.28
CA ALA A 210 -21.30 -14.34 -13.13
C ALA A 210 -20.78 -15.31 -14.20
N ASP A 211 -21.67 -16.13 -14.75
CA ASP A 211 -21.38 -17.06 -15.86
C ASP A 211 -20.16 -17.95 -15.63
N GLY A 212 -20.02 -18.46 -14.40
CA GLY A 212 -18.92 -19.34 -14.00
C GLY A 212 -17.57 -18.62 -13.79
N ILE A 213 -17.53 -17.29 -13.84
CA ILE A 213 -16.34 -16.48 -13.56
C ILE A 213 -16.55 -15.73 -12.24
N THR A 214 -15.60 -15.85 -11.32
CA THR A 214 -15.53 -15.05 -10.08
C THR A 214 -14.46 -13.98 -10.24
N TRP A 215 -14.80 -12.73 -9.95
CA TRP A 215 -13.85 -11.62 -10.01
C TRP A 215 -13.64 -10.88 -8.69
N SER A 216 -14.47 -11.11 -7.66
CA SER A 216 -14.17 -10.66 -6.30
C SER A 216 -12.80 -11.21 -5.87
N ASN A 217 -11.87 -10.31 -5.52
CA ASN A 217 -10.46 -10.62 -5.26
C ASN A 217 -9.87 -11.68 -6.23
N ALA A 218 -10.09 -11.51 -7.54
CA ALA A 218 -9.78 -12.51 -8.56
C ALA A 218 -8.34 -13.05 -8.50
N ASN A 219 -8.21 -14.35 -8.76
CA ASN A 219 -6.95 -15.01 -9.13
C ASN A 219 -6.52 -14.65 -10.56
N LEU A 220 -5.26 -14.92 -10.87
CA LEU A 220 -4.73 -14.95 -12.22
C LEU A 220 -5.36 -16.07 -13.06
N THR A 221 -5.49 -15.81 -14.37
CA THR A 221 -5.75 -16.86 -15.36
C THR A 221 -4.46 -17.58 -15.72
N GLU A 222 -4.53 -18.69 -16.45
CA GLU A 222 -3.33 -19.36 -16.98
C GLU A 222 -2.49 -18.41 -17.85
N LEU A 223 -3.14 -17.55 -18.65
CA LEU A 223 -2.46 -16.53 -19.42
C LEU A 223 -1.75 -15.51 -18.51
N GLY A 224 -2.41 -15.05 -17.45
CA GLY A 224 -1.80 -14.14 -16.48
C GLY A 224 -0.60 -14.75 -15.75
N GLN A 225 -0.67 -16.04 -15.43
CA GLN A 225 0.48 -16.76 -14.88
C GLN A 225 1.64 -16.87 -15.88
N GLY A 226 1.34 -17.08 -17.16
CA GLY A 226 2.32 -17.06 -18.25
C GLY A 226 3.04 -15.71 -18.33
N GLN A 227 2.28 -14.61 -18.36
CA GLN A 227 2.82 -13.25 -18.38
C GLN A 227 3.77 -12.97 -17.20
N ALA A 228 3.43 -13.41 -15.99
CA ALA A 228 4.30 -13.26 -14.82
C ALA A 228 5.58 -14.12 -14.92
N LYS A 229 5.51 -15.31 -15.53
CA LYS A 229 6.68 -16.16 -15.78
C LYS A 229 7.59 -15.57 -16.87
N ASP A 230 7.05 -14.84 -17.84
CA ASP A 230 7.86 -14.13 -18.82
C ASP A 230 8.71 -13.03 -18.16
N VAL A 231 8.14 -12.32 -17.17
CA VAL A 231 8.89 -11.36 -16.34
C VAL A 231 9.99 -12.05 -15.52
N ASN A 232 9.72 -13.24 -14.96
CA ASN A 232 10.74 -14.05 -14.27
C ASN A 232 11.90 -14.42 -15.19
N ALA A 233 11.60 -14.86 -16.41
CA ALA A 233 12.60 -15.20 -17.41
C ALA A 233 13.45 -13.98 -17.78
N LEU A 234 12.80 -12.81 -17.97
CA LEU A 234 13.48 -11.55 -18.25
C LEU A 234 14.42 -11.13 -17.10
N TRP A 235 13.99 -11.22 -15.85
CA TRP A 235 14.88 -10.96 -14.71
C TRP A 235 16.12 -11.87 -14.71
N LYS A 236 15.94 -13.17 -14.96
CA LYS A 236 17.06 -14.13 -15.02
C LYS A 236 18.02 -13.83 -16.16
N GLU A 237 17.51 -13.44 -17.33
CA GLU A 237 18.33 -12.99 -18.46
C GLU A 237 19.14 -11.75 -18.08
N LEU A 238 18.47 -10.71 -17.59
CA LEU A 238 19.10 -9.41 -17.33
C LEU A 238 20.03 -9.42 -16.13
N LEU A 239 19.90 -10.37 -15.19
CA LEU A 239 20.91 -10.60 -14.16
C LEU A 239 22.25 -11.03 -14.76
N GLY A 240 22.26 -11.78 -15.86
CA GLY A 240 23.47 -12.06 -16.63
C GLY A 240 24.08 -10.84 -17.31
N GLU A 241 23.29 -9.77 -17.47
CA GLU A 241 23.71 -8.47 -17.99
C GLU A 241 23.94 -7.44 -16.87
N GLY A 242 23.88 -7.83 -15.60
CA GLY A 242 24.17 -6.96 -14.46
C GLY A 242 23.07 -5.96 -14.11
N ILE A 243 21.80 -6.28 -14.37
CA ILE A 243 20.68 -5.50 -13.83
C ILE A 243 20.74 -5.48 -12.28
N PRO A 244 20.55 -4.31 -11.64
CA PRO A 244 20.43 -4.24 -10.19
C PRO A 244 19.24 -5.05 -9.70
N SER A 245 19.46 -5.85 -8.66
CA SER A 245 18.38 -6.58 -7.98
C SER A 245 17.48 -5.61 -7.21
N PRO A 246 16.14 -5.76 -7.21
CA PRO A 246 15.31 -5.04 -6.27
C PRO A 246 15.69 -5.41 -4.83
N GLU A 247 15.88 -4.40 -3.99
CA GLU A 247 16.25 -4.53 -2.57
C GLU A 247 15.00 -4.75 -1.70
N THR A 248 13.86 -4.21 -2.12
CA THR A 248 12.54 -4.45 -1.50
C THR A 248 11.47 -4.75 -2.54
N PHE A 249 10.58 -5.69 -2.24
CA PHE A 249 9.46 -6.11 -3.10
C PHE A 249 8.14 -5.72 -2.44
N TYR A 250 7.62 -4.54 -2.78
CA TYR A 250 6.31 -4.09 -2.34
C TYR A 250 5.21 -4.69 -3.23
N VAL A 251 4.13 -5.16 -2.61
CA VAL A 251 3.05 -5.84 -3.33
C VAL A 251 1.69 -5.40 -2.80
N SER A 252 0.72 -5.22 -3.71
CA SER A 252 -0.67 -4.99 -3.33
C SER A 252 -1.28 -6.23 -2.67
N PRO A 253 -2.17 -6.07 -1.66
CA PRO A 253 -2.80 -7.19 -0.96
C PRO A 253 -3.82 -7.99 -1.79
N LEU A 254 -4.08 -7.61 -3.04
CA LEU A 254 -5.02 -8.33 -3.89
C LEU A 254 -4.37 -9.62 -4.42
N THR A 255 -5.13 -10.71 -4.47
CA THR A 255 -4.57 -12.06 -4.73
C THR A 255 -3.79 -12.11 -6.04
N ARG A 256 -4.36 -11.61 -7.14
CA ARG A 256 -3.68 -11.48 -8.45
C ARG A 256 -2.31 -10.79 -8.41
N THR A 257 -2.11 -9.79 -7.55
CA THR A 257 -0.82 -9.09 -7.45
C THR A 257 0.20 -9.90 -6.67
N ILE A 258 -0.23 -10.62 -5.62
CA ILE A 258 0.65 -11.53 -4.87
C ILE A 258 1.07 -12.70 -5.76
N GLU A 259 0.14 -13.33 -6.48
CA GLU A 259 0.43 -14.40 -7.45
C GLU A 259 1.38 -13.91 -8.55
N THR A 260 1.16 -12.70 -9.09
CA THR A 260 2.04 -12.12 -10.11
C THR A 260 3.45 -11.94 -9.57
N ALA A 261 3.60 -11.34 -8.39
CA ALA A 261 4.90 -11.09 -7.78
C ALA A 261 5.62 -12.41 -7.49
N ASP A 262 4.92 -13.39 -6.93
CA ASP A 262 5.47 -14.71 -6.64
C ASP A 262 6.00 -15.40 -7.89
N LEU A 263 5.22 -15.41 -8.97
CA LEU A 263 5.65 -16.00 -10.24
C LEU A 263 6.79 -15.22 -10.90
N SER A 264 6.84 -13.90 -10.71
CA SER A 264 7.88 -13.03 -11.26
C SER A 264 9.22 -13.17 -10.52
N PHE A 265 9.21 -13.38 -9.20
CA PHE A 265 10.42 -13.23 -8.37
C PHE A 265 10.90 -14.51 -7.68
N LYS A 266 10.03 -15.49 -7.39
CA LYS A 266 10.47 -16.74 -6.74
C LYS A 266 11.47 -17.48 -7.63
N GLY A 267 12.58 -17.92 -7.02
CA GLY A 267 13.64 -18.66 -7.70
C GLY A 267 14.49 -17.83 -8.67
N VAL A 268 14.37 -16.50 -8.65
CA VAL A 268 15.34 -15.62 -9.32
C VAL A 268 16.56 -15.45 -8.41
N PRO A 269 17.80 -15.66 -8.89
CA PRO A 269 19.00 -15.62 -8.07
C PRO A 269 19.53 -14.18 -7.88
N PHE A 270 18.78 -13.35 -7.17
CA PHE A 270 19.18 -11.98 -6.86
C PHE A 270 20.46 -11.96 -6.01
N ALA A 271 21.43 -11.11 -6.37
CA ALA A 271 22.77 -11.10 -5.76
C ALA A 271 22.76 -10.58 -4.31
N GLU A 272 22.03 -9.48 -4.08
CA GLU A 272 21.97 -8.79 -2.79
C GLU A 272 20.83 -9.29 -1.89
N VAL A 273 19.83 -9.97 -2.48
CA VAL A 273 18.67 -10.49 -1.77
C VAL A 273 18.75 -12.01 -1.66
N LYS A 274 19.03 -12.49 -0.45
CA LYS A 274 19.15 -13.93 -0.15
C LYS A 274 17.84 -14.69 -0.37
N GLU A 275 16.69 -14.03 -0.18
CA GLU A 275 15.38 -14.64 -0.26
C GLU A 275 14.32 -13.60 -0.67
N TYR A 276 13.48 -13.94 -1.66
CA TYR A 276 12.33 -13.14 -2.02
C TYR A 276 11.32 -13.09 -0.86
N LYS A 277 11.13 -11.90 -0.29
CA LYS A 277 10.20 -11.61 0.80
C LYS A 277 9.32 -10.41 0.45
N PRO A 278 8.12 -10.64 -0.10
CA PRO A 278 7.22 -9.56 -0.45
C PRO A 278 6.65 -8.88 0.79
N PHE A 279 6.64 -7.55 0.76
CA PHE A 279 6.08 -6.69 1.79
C PHE A 279 4.77 -6.08 1.31
N ILE A 280 3.67 -6.44 1.96
CA ILE A 280 2.33 -6.03 1.55
C ILE A 280 2.03 -4.62 2.06
N LYS A 281 1.72 -3.70 1.13
CA LYS A 281 1.31 -2.33 1.44
C LYS A 281 -0.14 -2.13 1.04
N GLU A 282 -1.00 -1.73 1.98
CA GLU A 282 -2.41 -1.53 1.71
C GLU A 282 -2.64 -0.45 0.65
N LEU A 283 -1.83 0.61 0.67
CA LEU A 283 -2.06 1.79 -0.17
C LEU A 283 -1.63 1.60 -1.64
N VAL A 284 -1.04 0.47 -2.04
CA VAL A 284 -0.63 0.22 -3.44
C VAL A 284 -1.71 -0.52 -4.26
N ARG A 285 -2.94 -0.58 -3.73
CA ARG A 285 -4.13 -1.15 -4.40
C ARG A 285 -4.59 -0.30 -5.59
N GLU A 286 -5.38 -0.93 -6.47
CA GLU A 286 -6.19 -0.27 -7.49
C GLU A 286 -7.14 0.77 -6.87
N ALA A 287 -7.90 1.48 -7.71
CA ALA A 287 -9.07 2.25 -7.29
C ALA A 287 -9.87 1.53 -6.20
N LEU A 288 -10.15 2.21 -5.09
CA LEU A 288 -10.92 1.63 -4.00
C LEU A 288 -12.43 1.70 -4.27
N GLY A 289 -13.14 0.64 -3.88
CA GLY A 289 -14.60 0.60 -3.80
C GLY A 289 -15.35 0.38 -5.12
N VAL A 290 -16.67 0.23 -4.98
CA VAL A 290 -17.70 -0.20 -5.95
C VAL A 290 -17.40 -1.56 -6.60
N HIS A 291 -16.28 -1.66 -7.31
CA HIS A 291 -15.90 -2.89 -8.00
C HIS A 291 -15.45 -3.92 -6.96
N THR A 292 -16.10 -5.08 -6.92
CA THR A 292 -15.80 -6.15 -5.97
C THR A 292 -14.42 -6.78 -6.23
N CYS A 293 -13.91 -6.69 -7.46
CA CYS A 293 -12.56 -7.12 -7.79
C CYS A 293 -11.47 -6.31 -7.10
N ASP A 294 -11.81 -5.12 -6.59
CA ASP A 294 -10.91 -4.27 -5.84
C ASP A 294 -11.06 -4.44 -4.32
N ARG A 295 -11.93 -5.35 -3.85
CA ARG A 295 -12.04 -5.75 -2.43
C ARG A 295 -11.01 -6.84 -2.13
N ARG A 296 -10.21 -6.69 -1.08
CA ARG A 296 -9.22 -7.68 -0.66
C ARG A 296 -9.80 -8.68 0.34
N SER A 297 -9.14 -9.84 0.45
CA SER A 297 -9.37 -10.81 1.54
C SER A 297 -8.95 -10.26 2.90
N LYS A 298 -9.32 -10.99 3.96
CA LYS A 298 -8.89 -10.64 5.31
C LYS A 298 -7.39 -10.80 5.49
N ALA A 299 -6.80 -10.08 6.44
CA ALA A 299 -5.37 -10.21 6.74
C ALA A 299 -4.99 -11.65 7.11
N SER A 300 -5.79 -12.30 7.96
CA SER A 300 -5.60 -13.72 8.32
C SER A 300 -5.68 -14.67 7.13
N GLU A 301 -6.58 -14.43 6.17
CA GLU A 301 -6.73 -15.21 4.95
C GLU A 301 -5.53 -15.02 4.00
N ILE A 302 -5.06 -13.78 3.82
CA ILE A 302 -3.88 -13.47 3.02
C ILE A 302 -2.65 -14.20 3.57
N VAL A 303 -2.42 -14.17 4.88
CA VAL A 303 -1.26 -14.84 5.50
C VAL A 303 -1.41 -16.36 5.47
N ALA A 304 -2.64 -16.89 5.58
CA ALA A 304 -2.88 -18.33 5.47
C ALA A 304 -2.61 -18.85 4.06
N GLU A 305 -2.99 -18.09 3.03
CA GLU A 305 -2.78 -18.45 1.62
C GLU A 305 -1.33 -18.22 1.18
N PHE A 306 -0.71 -17.13 1.65
CA PHE A 306 0.64 -16.71 1.27
C PHE A 306 1.54 -16.55 2.50
N PRO A 307 1.98 -17.64 3.15
CA PRO A 307 2.70 -17.57 4.43
C PRO A 307 4.08 -16.91 4.38
N HIS A 308 4.63 -16.66 3.19
CA HIS A 308 5.91 -15.97 3.00
C HIS A 308 5.78 -14.44 2.92
N VAL A 309 4.56 -13.90 2.83
CA VAL A 309 4.35 -12.44 2.77
C VAL A 309 4.44 -11.82 4.16
N THR A 310 4.91 -10.58 4.22
CA THR A 310 4.88 -9.77 5.45
C THR A 310 3.88 -8.64 5.27
N LEU A 311 2.88 -8.55 6.14
CA LEU A 311 1.94 -7.43 6.16
C LEU A 311 2.56 -6.22 6.89
N GLU A 312 2.23 -5.00 6.46
CA GLU A 312 2.64 -3.81 7.18
C GLU A 312 2.05 -3.78 8.61
N PRO A 313 2.73 -3.16 9.61
CA PRO A 313 2.34 -3.30 11.01
C PRO A 313 0.91 -2.84 11.36
N SER A 314 0.34 -1.90 10.60
CA SER A 314 -1.01 -1.35 10.81
C SER A 314 -2.07 -1.92 9.87
N PHE A 315 -1.79 -3.06 9.23
CA PHE A 315 -2.72 -3.68 8.30
C PHE A 315 -3.99 -4.18 9.01
N SER A 316 -5.17 -3.74 8.56
CA SER A 316 -6.43 -4.11 9.21
C SER A 316 -6.87 -5.53 8.82
N GLU A 317 -7.47 -6.26 9.77
CA GLU A 317 -8.02 -7.59 9.51
C GLU A 317 -9.05 -7.56 8.37
N GLU A 318 -10.10 -6.75 8.52
CA GLU A 318 -11.13 -6.54 7.50
C GLU A 318 -10.70 -5.47 6.48
N ASP A 319 -11.27 -5.52 5.28
CA ASP A 319 -11.10 -4.49 4.26
C ASP A 319 -11.98 -3.27 4.56
N VAL A 320 -11.48 -2.36 5.39
CA VAL A 320 -12.21 -1.16 5.81
C VAL A 320 -12.14 -0.02 4.79
N LEU A 321 -11.29 -0.14 3.76
CA LEU A 321 -11.11 0.89 2.72
C LEU A 321 -12.06 0.69 1.54
N TRP A 322 -12.49 -0.55 1.27
CA TRP A 322 -13.46 -0.84 0.22
C TRP A 322 -14.88 -0.47 0.66
N LYS A 323 -15.62 0.22 -0.21
CA LYS A 323 -17.00 0.62 0.01
C LYS A 323 -17.85 0.30 -1.21
N ALA A 324 -19.04 -0.26 -0.99
CA ALA A 324 -19.94 -0.63 -2.07
C ALA A 324 -20.55 0.57 -2.82
N ASP A 325 -20.58 1.75 -2.19
CA ASP A 325 -21.28 2.95 -2.66
C ASP A 325 -20.35 4.15 -2.95
N TYR A 326 -19.04 3.93 -2.92
CA TYR A 326 -18.03 4.95 -3.19
C TYR A 326 -16.87 4.36 -3.99
N ARG A 327 -16.65 4.89 -5.19
CA ARG A 327 -15.50 4.59 -6.05
C ARG A 327 -14.50 5.73 -5.95
N GLU A 328 -13.27 5.38 -5.60
CA GLU A 328 -12.19 6.35 -5.39
C GLU A 328 -11.86 7.14 -6.67
N PRO A 329 -12.06 8.48 -6.63
CA PRO A 329 -11.74 9.35 -7.75
C PRO A 329 -10.24 9.46 -8.01
N ARG A 330 -9.89 9.90 -9.22
CA ARG A 330 -8.51 10.00 -9.69
C ARG A 330 -7.62 10.86 -8.77
N LEU A 331 -8.07 12.02 -8.29
CA LEU A 331 -7.23 12.86 -7.42
C LEU A 331 -7.03 12.23 -6.04
N ALA A 332 -8.07 11.59 -5.50
CA ALA A 332 -8.00 10.83 -4.24
C ALA A 332 -7.01 9.66 -4.35
N ARG A 333 -7.09 8.87 -5.43
CA ARG A 333 -6.17 7.77 -5.73
C ARG A 333 -4.73 8.24 -5.83
N ARG A 334 -4.50 9.32 -6.59
CA ARG A 334 -3.17 9.94 -6.72
C ARG A 334 -2.64 10.40 -5.36
N TYR A 335 -3.47 11.05 -4.55
CA TYR A 335 -3.08 11.47 -3.20
C TYR A 335 -2.72 10.27 -2.30
N ARG A 336 -3.55 9.22 -2.28
CA ARG A 336 -3.28 7.97 -1.55
C ARG A 336 -1.93 7.35 -1.95
N LEU A 337 -1.65 7.28 -3.24
CA LEU A 337 -0.41 6.69 -3.74
C LEU A 337 0.81 7.58 -3.49
N LYS A 338 0.64 8.91 -3.39
CA LYS A 338 1.73 9.79 -2.91
C LYS A 338 1.99 9.60 -1.42
N LEU A 339 0.98 9.34 -0.59
CA LEU A 339 1.18 8.99 0.82
C LEU A 339 1.93 7.64 0.97
N LEU A 340 1.62 6.67 0.12
CA LEU A 340 2.40 5.42 0.03
C LEU A 340 3.87 5.71 -0.29
N LEU A 341 4.14 6.53 -1.31
CA LEU A 341 5.51 6.87 -1.68
C LEU A 341 6.21 7.67 -0.59
N ASP A 342 5.51 8.56 0.13
CA ASP A 342 6.08 9.28 1.26
C ASP A 342 6.60 8.31 2.33
N ASP A 343 5.79 7.31 2.69
CA ASP A 343 6.16 6.28 3.66
C ASP A 343 7.32 5.39 3.16
N ILE A 344 7.30 4.98 1.87
CA ILE A 344 8.40 4.18 1.28
C ILE A 344 9.70 4.98 1.27
N PHE A 345 9.69 6.25 0.84
CA PHE A 345 10.90 7.07 0.77
C PHE A 345 11.46 7.48 2.13
N ASP A 346 10.61 7.55 3.16
CA ASP A 346 11.05 7.79 4.54
C ASP A 346 11.67 6.54 5.17
N SER A 347 10.98 5.41 5.07
CA SER A 347 11.28 4.18 5.82
C SER A 347 12.29 3.25 5.12
N ASP A 348 12.32 3.22 3.79
CA ASP A 348 13.18 2.33 3.01
C ASP A 348 14.43 3.04 2.51
N LYS A 349 15.61 2.47 2.79
CA LYS A 349 16.90 3.00 2.34
C LYS A 349 17.39 2.36 1.03
N GLY A 350 16.68 1.37 0.50
CA GLY A 350 16.98 0.77 -0.81
C GLY A 350 16.83 1.78 -1.95
N VAL A 351 17.74 1.69 -2.92
CA VAL A 351 17.77 2.48 -4.15
C VAL A 351 16.92 1.82 -5.24
N PHE A 352 16.91 0.48 -5.34
CA PHE A 352 16.16 -0.25 -6.37
C PHE A 352 15.00 -0.99 -5.73
N LEU A 353 13.77 -0.58 -6.02
CA LEU A 353 12.56 -1.13 -5.38
C LEU A 353 11.62 -1.69 -6.45
N SER A 354 10.90 -2.76 -6.13
CA SER A 354 9.81 -3.28 -6.96
C SER A 354 8.46 -3.01 -6.33
N LEU A 355 7.47 -2.58 -7.11
CA LEU A 355 6.08 -2.43 -6.69
C LEU A 355 5.16 -3.20 -7.65
N THR A 356 4.57 -4.31 -7.22
CA THR A 356 3.58 -5.07 -7.99
C THR A 356 2.16 -4.60 -7.67
N SER A 357 1.46 -4.05 -8.66
CA SER A 357 0.23 -3.27 -8.51
C SER A 357 -0.70 -3.42 -9.74
N HIS A 358 -1.49 -2.39 -10.03
CA HIS A 358 -2.63 -2.38 -10.95
C HIS A 358 -2.51 -1.22 -11.94
N SER A 359 -3.24 -1.28 -13.05
CA SER A 359 -3.13 -0.28 -14.12
C SER A 359 -3.46 1.14 -13.66
N GLY A 360 -4.56 1.34 -12.93
CA GLY A 360 -4.97 2.67 -12.47
C GLY A 360 -4.02 3.20 -11.40
N ALA A 361 -3.58 2.34 -10.49
CA ALA A 361 -2.60 2.68 -9.48
C ALA A 361 -1.24 3.09 -10.08
N ILE A 362 -0.70 2.32 -11.02
CA ILE A 362 0.58 2.65 -11.68
C ILE A 362 0.47 3.99 -12.42
N ARG A 363 -0.60 4.22 -13.20
CA ARG A 363 -0.81 5.52 -13.87
C ARG A 363 -0.87 6.69 -12.88
N SER A 364 -1.53 6.52 -11.73
CA SER A 364 -1.55 7.54 -10.69
C SER A 364 -0.20 7.73 -9.99
N ILE A 365 0.62 6.68 -9.85
CA ILE A 365 2.02 6.79 -9.41
C ILE A 365 2.81 7.61 -10.42
N LEU A 366 2.76 7.24 -11.72
CA LEU A 366 3.46 7.94 -12.79
C LEU A 366 3.13 9.43 -12.80
N GLU A 367 1.85 9.78 -12.76
CA GLU A 367 1.41 11.16 -12.64
C GLU A 367 1.91 11.83 -11.34
N GLY A 368 1.86 11.12 -10.22
CA GLY A 368 2.26 11.61 -8.90
C GLY A 368 3.76 11.93 -8.79
N VAL A 369 4.60 11.26 -9.59
CA VAL A 369 6.05 11.46 -9.68
C VAL A 369 6.46 12.31 -10.89
N GLY A 370 5.51 12.86 -11.65
CA GLY A 370 5.81 13.72 -12.80
C GLY A 370 6.31 12.97 -14.04
N HIS A 371 6.06 11.67 -14.15
CA HIS A 371 6.25 10.92 -15.38
C HIS A 371 5.07 11.19 -16.34
N ARG A 372 5.29 11.05 -17.65
CA ARG A 372 4.19 11.09 -18.63
C ARG A 372 3.19 9.95 -18.38
N ASP A 373 1.97 10.07 -18.89
CA ASP A 373 1.06 8.92 -18.90
C ASP A 373 1.64 7.79 -19.77
N PHE A 374 1.56 6.57 -19.26
CA PHE A 374 2.07 5.38 -19.94
C PHE A 374 1.23 4.16 -19.55
N GLY A 375 0.55 3.56 -20.51
CA GLY A 375 -0.24 2.35 -20.35
C GLY A 375 0.63 1.10 -20.28
N LEU A 376 0.33 0.23 -19.31
CA LEU A 376 0.95 -1.08 -19.19
C LEU A 376 -0.03 -2.16 -19.63
N GLN A 377 0.40 -3.10 -20.47
CA GLN A 377 -0.29 -4.37 -20.67
C GLN A 377 -0.33 -5.20 -19.38
N THR A 378 -1.26 -6.15 -19.26
CA THR A 378 -1.25 -7.11 -18.13
C THR A 378 0.09 -7.86 -18.08
N GLY A 379 0.70 -7.92 -16.90
CA GLY A 379 2.06 -8.44 -16.71
C GLY A 379 3.18 -7.48 -17.15
N GLY A 380 2.86 -6.28 -17.63
CA GLY A 380 3.84 -5.27 -18.01
C GLY A 380 4.61 -4.71 -16.82
N VAL A 381 5.84 -4.27 -17.06
CA VAL A 381 6.70 -3.62 -16.06
C VAL A 381 7.30 -2.33 -16.62
N ILE A 382 7.27 -1.26 -15.83
CA ILE A 382 7.92 0.03 -16.14
C ILE A 382 8.90 0.41 -15.02
N PRO A 383 10.21 0.53 -15.31
CA PRO A 383 11.15 1.16 -14.40
C PRO A 383 11.04 2.70 -14.48
N VAL A 384 11.13 3.36 -13.33
CA VAL A 384 11.10 4.83 -13.24
C VAL A 384 12.18 5.29 -12.27
N VAL A 385 13.02 6.23 -12.70
CA VAL A 385 13.99 6.91 -11.81
C VAL A 385 13.28 8.10 -11.17
N VAL A 386 13.16 8.10 -9.85
CA VAL A 386 12.44 9.10 -9.09
C VAL A 386 13.39 9.78 -8.12
N LYS A 387 13.52 11.11 -8.27
CA LYS A 387 14.10 11.98 -7.26
C LYS A 387 13.00 12.40 -6.30
N ALA A 388 13.30 12.35 -5.01
CA ALA A 388 12.41 12.82 -3.95
C ALA A 388 13.11 13.88 -3.11
N LYS A 389 12.36 14.93 -2.74
CA LYS A 389 12.80 15.98 -1.82
C LYS A 389 11.85 16.10 -0.65
N ARG A 390 12.36 15.95 0.56
CA ARG A 390 11.59 16.06 1.80
C ARG A 390 11.27 17.52 2.11
N ILE A 391 9.98 17.84 2.16
CA ILE A 391 9.46 19.17 2.49
C ILE A 391 8.86 19.12 3.89
N LYS A 392 9.26 20.06 4.75
CA LYS A 392 8.73 20.21 6.12
C LYS A 392 7.36 20.90 6.14
N ALA A 393 6.38 20.27 5.51
CA ALA A 393 4.99 20.67 5.52
C ALA A 393 4.08 19.46 5.31
N GLU A 394 2.83 19.55 5.76
CA GLU A 394 1.80 18.56 5.44
C GLU A 394 1.54 18.51 3.93
N ARG A 395 1.24 17.32 3.40
CA ARG A 395 0.81 17.17 2.01
C ARG A 395 -0.57 17.81 1.84
N GLU A 396 -0.69 18.72 0.87
CA GLU A 396 -1.98 19.30 0.52
C GLU A 396 -2.97 18.22 0.06
N LYS A 397 -4.14 18.20 0.69
CA LYS A 397 -5.23 17.29 0.35
C LYS A 397 -5.91 17.79 -0.92
N PRO A 398 -6.21 16.93 -1.90
CA PRO A 398 -6.93 17.34 -3.10
C PRO A 398 -8.35 17.80 -2.72
N PRO A 399 -9.01 18.60 -3.59
CA PRO A 399 -10.44 18.87 -3.44
C PRO A 399 -11.23 17.57 -3.46
N GLU A 400 -12.37 17.55 -2.76
CA GLU A 400 -13.30 16.42 -2.82
C GLU A 400 -13.88 16.27 -4.23
N GLU A 401 -13.88 15.04 -4.73
CA GLU A 401 -14.46 14.67 -6.02
C GLU A 401 -15.67 13.75 -5.81
N PRO A 402 -16.69 13.80 -6.69
CA PRO A 402 -17.74 12.79 -6.67
C PRO A 402 -17.14 11.41 -6.95
N SER A 403 -17.80 10.36 -6.45
CA SER A 403 -17.47 8.97 -6.77
C SER A 403 -17.26 8.79 -8.27
N GLU A 404 -16.17 8.12 -8.66
CA GLU A 404 -15.88 7.83 -10.07
C GLU A 404 -16.82 6.76 -10.62
N GLY A 405 -17.02 6.78 -11.94
CA GLY A 405 -17.84 5.80 -12.65
C GLY A 405 -19.31 6.21 -12.81
N PRO A 406 -20.04 5.53 -13.71
CA PRO A 406 -21.46 5.78 -13.93
C PRO A 406 -22.31 5.33 -12.73
N PRO A 407 -23.55 5.84 -12.59
CA PRO A 407 -24.51 5.27 -11.65
C PRO A 407 -24.77 3.78 -11.95
N ALA A 408 -25.06 3.01 -10.89
CA ALA A 408 -25.39 1.59 -11.03
C ALA A 408 -26.61 1.37 -11.95
N CYS A 409 -26.46 0.47 -12.92
CA CYS A 409 -27.53 -0.03 -13.76
C CYS A 409 -28.44 -0.96 -12.95
N LYS A 410 -29.77 -0.88 -13.17
CA LYS A 410 -30.75 -1.72 -12.46
C LYS A 410 -30.79 -3.17 -12.96
N GLU A 411 -30.49 -3.34 -14.24
CA GLU A 411 -30.51 -4.60 -14.97
C GLU A 411 -29.25 -4.63 -15.85
N PRO A 412 -28.75 -5.82 -16.22
CA PRO A 412 -27.59 -5.91 -17.10
C PRO A 412 -27.93 -5.23 -18.43
N PRO A 413 -27.13 -4.26 -18.91
CA PRO A 413 -27.35 -3.65 -20.21
C PRO A 413 -27.44 -4.74 -21.29
N SER A 414 -28.47 -4.68 -22.12
CA SER A 414 -28.63 -5.62 -23.25
C SER A 414 -27.41 -5.46 -24.16
N GLY A 415 -26.73 -6.57 -24.45
CA GLY A 415 -25.44 -6.57 -25.15
C GLY A 415 -25.51 -5.90 -26.52
N ASP A 416 -24.88 -4.73 -26.61
CA ASP A 416 -23.99 -4.28 -27.69
C ASP A 416 -23.66 -2.81 -27.41
N LEU A 417 -22.68 -2.57 -26.53
CA LEU A 417 -21.93 -1.32 -26.52
C LEU A 417 -20.51 -1.62 -26.97
N GLN A 418 -20.39 -2.20 -28.17
CA GLN A 418 -19.21 -1.96 -29.00
C GLN A 418 -19.41 -0.60 -29.68
N SER A 419 -18.89 0.45 -29.08
CA SER A 419 -18.59 1.70 -29.76
C SER A 419 -17.30 2.29 -29.24
#